data_AF-M4BM61-F1
#
_entry.id   AF-M4BM61-F1
#
_cell.length_a   1.000
_cell.length_b   1.000
_cell.length_c   1.000
_cell.angle_alpha   90.00
_cell.angle_beta   90.00
_cell.angle_gamma   90.00
#
_symmetry.space_group_name_H-M   'P 1'
#
loop_
_entity.id
_entity.type
_entity.pdbx_description
1 polymer ?
#
loop_
_entity_poly.entity_id
_entity_poly.type
_entity_poly.pdbx_seq_one_letter_code
_entity_poly.pdbx_strand_id
1 'polypeptide(L)'
;MAIMYKGYRHAFEHVIVWIDDPARGENLTILAVTPWGNGCYLQLVPPEPKYVDGDSVKLLYDKKYYVEYHYLSPTREPGEFQPLIMWEQLTDAARTALETVDWGKDRMP
;
A
#
# COMPACT_ATOMS: atom_id res chain seq x y z
N MET A 1 19.29 21.49 -18.61
CA MET A 1 18.48 21.73 -17.39
C MET A 1 18.53 20.46 -16.56
N ALA A 2 19.38 20.42 -15.53
CA ALA A 2 19.52 19.23 -14.69
C ALA A 2 18.51 19.33 -13.55
N ILE A 3 17.37 18.65 -13.68
CA ILE A 3 16.49 18.43 -12.54
C ILE A 3 17.01 17.18 -11.84
N MET A 4 17.87 17.39 -10.85
CA MET A 4 18.45 16.31 -10.05
C MET A 4 17.64 16.18 -8.76
N TYR A 5 16.48 15.56 -8.84
CA TYR A 5 15.72 15.17 -7.66
C TYR A 5 16.46 14.01 -6.97
N LYS A 6 17.02 14.28 -5.80
CA LYS A 6 17.65 13.25 -4.96
C LYS A 6 16.53 12.64 -4.12
N GLY A 7 16.21 11.36 -4.37
CA GLY A 7 15.32 10.60 -3.49
C GLY A 7 15.81 10.61 -2.04
N TYR A 8 14.96 10.17 -1.12
CA TYR A 8 15.28 10.11 0.31
C TYR A 8 15.39 8.67 0.80
N ARG A 9 16.02 8.50 1.98
CA ARG A 9 16.10 7.22 2.68
C ARG A 9 14.76 6.93 3.36
N HIS A 10 14.36 5.65 3.28
CA HIS A 10 13.09 5.05 3.72
C HIS A 10 11.92 5.37 2.77
N ALA A 11 11.03 4.39 2.66
CA ALA A 11 9.80 4.44 1.88
C ALA A 11 8.79 3.52 2.58
N PHE A 12 7.68 4.06 3.06
CA PHE A 12 6.55 3.31 3.58
C PHE A 12 5.34 3.59 2.69
N GLU A 13 4.72 2.52 2.21
CA GLU A 13 3.50 2.58 1.41
C GLU A 13 2.50 1.58 1.96
N HIS A 14 1.22 1.89 1.80
CA HIS A 14 0.14 1.02 2.25
C HIS A 14 -1.11 1.14 1.41
N VAL A 15 -1.97 0.15 1.57
CA VAL A 15 -3.31 0.09 1.00
C VAL A 15 -4.27 -0.32 2.11
N ILE A 16 -5.47 0.27 2.09
CA ILE A 16 -6.57 -0.20 2.93
C ILE A 16 -7.57 -0.90 2.01
N VAL A 17 -7.88 -2.15 2.33
CA VAL A 17 -8.91 -2.95 1.64
C VAL A 17 -10.13 -3.01 2.55
N TRP A 18 -11.23 -2.44 2.09
CA TRP A 18 -12.49 -2.41 2.80
C TRP A 18 -13.34 -3.58 2.31
N ILE A 19 -13.70 -4.47 3.23
CA ILE A 19 -14.53 -5.65 2.98
C ILE A 19 -15.86 -5.54 3.71
N ASP A 20 -16.83 -6.36 3.33
CA ASP A 20 -18.13 -6.44 4.00
C ASP A 20 -18.03 -7.10 5.38
N ASP A 21 -17.88 -8.42 5.44
CA ASP A 21 -17.80 -9.20 6.67
C ASP A 21 -16.72 -10.27 6.53
N PRO A 22 -15.61 -10.19 7.30
CA PRO A 22 -14.54 -11.18 7.24
C PRO A 22 -15.01 -12.60 7.60
N ALA A 23 -16.11 -12.76 8.35
CA ALA A 23 -16.65 -14.07 8.71
C ALA A 23 -17.20 -14.85 7.50
N ARG A 24 -17.35 -14.20 6.34
CA ARG A 24 -17.82 -14.83 5.09
C ARG A 24 -16.74 -15.66 4.39
N GLY A 25 -15.48 -15.59 4.83
CA GLY A 25 -14.37 -16.34 4.25
C GLY A 25 -14.23 -16.07 2.75
N GLU A 26 -14.19 -17.13 1.94
CA GLU A 26 -14.04 -17.04 0.48
C GLU A 26 -15.20 -16.31 -0.24
N ASN A 27 -16.33 -16.07 0.44
CA ASN A 27 -17.48 -15.33 -0.10
C ASN A 27 -17.52 -13.85 0.35
N LEU A 28 -16.43 -13.34 0.93
CA LEU A 28 -16.30 -11.92 1.26
C LEU A 28 -16.33 -11.06 -0.01
N THR A 29 -16.77 -9.82 0.12
CA THR A 29 -16.82 -8.85 -0.98
C THR A 29 -15.90 -7.68 -0.67
N ILE A 30 -15.02 -7.33 -1.62
CA ILE A 30 -14.26 -6.07 -1.55
C ILE A 30 -15.20 -4.93 -1.92
N LEU A 31 -15.48 -4.07 -0.93
CA LEU A 31 -16.35 -2.90 -1.07
C LEU A 31 -15.58 -1.69 -1.61
N ALA A 32 -14.34 -1.51 -1.16
CA ALA A 32 -13.49 -0.41 -1.58
C ALA A 32 -12.00 -0.74 -1.42
N VAL A 33 -11.17 -0.04 -2.18
CA VAL A 33 -9.71 -0.07 -2.03
C VAL A 33 -9.21 1.37 -1.97
N THR A 34 -8.39 1.68 -0.97
CA THR A 34 -7.77 3.00 -0.81
C THR A 34 -6.25 2.89 -0.66
N PRO A 35 -5.49 2.84 -1.77
CA PRO A 35 -4.03 2.92 -1.71
C PRO A 35 -3.60 4.35 -1.37
N TRP A 36 -2.52 4.46 -0.59
CA TRP A 36 -1.80 5.71 -0.42
C TRP A 36 -0.98 5.99 -1.66
N GLY A 37 -1.24 7.13 -2.31
CA GLY A 37 -0.47 7.50 -3.48
C GLY A 37 -0.75 8.88 -4.01
N ASN A 38 0.25 9.46 -4.69
CA ASN A 38 0.16 10.82 -5.25
C ASN A 38 -0.25 11.88 -4.19
N GLY A 39 0.19 11.71 -2.94
CA GLY A 39 -0.05 12.63 -1.83
C GLY A 39 -1.46 12.57 -1.21
N CYS A 40 -2.28 11.59 -1.58
CA CYS A 40 -3.61 11.38 -1.00
C CYS A 40 -3.99 9.89 -0.94
N TYR A 41 -5.14 9.59 -0.34
CA TYR A 41 -5.77 8.28 -0.50
C TYR A 41 -6.61 8.28 -1.78
N LEU A 42 -6.24 7.42 -2.73
CA LEU A 42 -7.11 7.13 -3.87
C LEU A 42 -8.35 6.39 -3.37
N GLN A 43 -9.49 6.55 -4.04
CA GLN A 43 -10.76 5.92 -3.64
C GLN A 43 -11.33 5.10 -4.78
N LEU A 44 -11.25 3.78 -4.68
CA LEU A 44 -11.84 2.84 -5.64
C LEU A 44 -13.08 2.21 -5.00
N VAL A 45 -14.27 2.70 -5.33
CA VAL A 45 -15.53 2.32 -4.68
C VAL A 45 -16.64 2.03 -5.70
N PRO A 46 -16.95 0.76 -6.01
CA PRO A 46 -16.10 -0.42 -5.79
C PRO A 46 -14.87 -0.42 -6.73
N PRO A 47 -13.85 -1.24 -6.48
CA PRO A 47 -12.75 -1.38 -7.43
C PRO A 47 -13.22 -1.96 -8.76
N GLU A 48 -12.67 -1.43 -9.86
CA GLU A 48 -12.94 -1.99 -11.19
C GLU A 48 -12.36 -3.42 -11.28
N PRO A 49 -13.08 -4.39 -11.91
CA PRO A 49 -12.62 -5.79 -11.97
C PRO A 49 -11.23 -5.98 -12.59
N LYS A 50 -10.79 -5.09 -13.50
CA LYS A 50 -9.44 -5.16 -14.08
C LYS A 50 -8.31 -4.97 -13.07
N TYR A 51 -8.59 -4.42 -11.88
CA TYR A 51 -7.62 -4.18 -10.80
C TYR A 51 -7.70 -5.23 -9.68
N VAL A 52 -8.58 -6.24 -9.82
CA VAL A 52 -8.77 -7.29 -8.82
C VAL A 52 -8.63 -8.65 -9.51
N ASP A 53 -7.92 -9.57 -8.88
CA ASP A 53 -7.82 -10.97 -9.29
C ASP A 53 -8.30 -11.85 -8.13
N GLY A 54 -9.48 -12.44 -8.28
CA GLY A 54 -10.17 -13.11 -7.17
C GLY A 54 -10.46 -12.16 -6.01
N ASP A 55 -9.83 -12.41 -4.86
CA ASP A 55 -9.88 -11.60 -3.63
C ASP A 55 -8.65 -10.68 -3.46
N SER A 56 -7.79 -10.62 -4.48
CA SER A 56 -6.51 -9.93 -4.41
C SER A 56 -6.51 -8.66 -5.26
N VAL A 57 -6.19 -7.52 -4.63
CA VAL A 57 -6.06 -6.23 -5.31
C VAL A 57 -4.69 -6.14 -5.97
N LYS A 58 -4.64 -5.74 -7.25
CA LYS A 58 -3.40 -5.52 -8.00
C LYS A 58 -2.92 -4.08 -7.85
N LEU A 59 -1.70 -3.94 -7.32
CA LEU A 59 -1.05 -2.66 -7.05
C LEU A 59 0.27 -2.54 -7.79
N LEU A 60 0.58 -1.32 -8.20
CA LEU A 60 1.85 -0.93 -8.78
C LEU A 60 2.52 0.08 -7.84
N TYR A 61 3.74 -0.23 -7.43
CA TYR A 61 4.67 0.70 -6.81
C TYR A 61 5.47 1.40 -7.90
N ASP A 62 5.22 2.70 -8.10
CA ASP A 62 5.80 3.48 -9.21
C ASP A 62 6.29 4.85 -8.73
N LYS A 63 6.96 5.58 -9.63
CA LYS A 63 7.32 6.99 -9.45
C LYS A 63 6.98 7.79 -10.70
N LYS A 64 6.56 9.05 -10.53
CA LYS A 64 6.51 9.99 -11.66
C LYS A 64 7.93 10.46 -11.96
N TYR A 65 8.23 10.66 -13.24
CA TYR A 65 9.56 11.08 -13.70
C TYR A 65 10.06 12.39 -13.04
N TYR A 66 9.15 13.25 -12.57
CA TYR A 66 9.45 14.56 -11.98
C TYR A 66 9.11 14.66 -10.47
N VAL A 67 8.97 13.55 -9.75
CA VAL A 67 8.74 13.57 -8.29
C VAL A 67 9.82 12.79 -7.55
N GLU A 68 10.10 13.19 -6.30
CA GLU A 68 11.17 12.58 -5.47
C GLU A 68 10.74 11.31 -4.72
N TYR A 69 9.45 10.96 -4.76
CA TYR A 69 8.83 9.89 -3.97
C TYR A 69 8.18 8.83 -4.86
N HIS A 70 8.03 7.62 -4.32
CA HIS A 70 7.23 6.57 -4.95
C HIS A 70 5.80 6.61 -4.40
N TYR A 71 4.89 5.88 -5.03
CA TYR A 71 3.52 5.76 -4.56
C TYR A 71 2.91 4.44 -5.00
N LEU A 72 1.83 4.03 -4.34
CA LEU A 72 0.98 2.94 -4.81
C LEU A 72 -0.15 3.45 -5.71
N SER A 73 -0.45 2.67 -6.74
CA SER A 73 -1.57 2.89 -7.64
C SER A 73 -2.20 1.56 -8.08
N PRO A 74 -3.49 1.52 -8.43
CA PRO A 74 -4.10 0.32 -8.99
C PRO A 74 -3.53 0.00 -10.37
N THR A 75 -3.36 -1.28 -10.69
CA THR A 75 -2.81 -1.72 -11.97
C THR A 75 -3.54 -2.91 -12.56
N ARG A 76 -3.46 -3.06 -13.89
CA ARG A 76 -4.00 -4.22 -14.61
C ARG A 76 -3.01 -5.39 -14.62
N GLU A 77 -1.73 -5.09 -14.42
CA GLU A 77 -0.65 -6.07 -14.46
C GLU A 77 -0.66 -6.94 -13.19
N PRO A 78 -0.40 -8.25 -13.31
CA PRO A 78 -0.22 -9.10 -12.15
C PRO A 78 1.04 -8.69 -11.37
N GLY A 79 0.98 -8.82 -10.04
CA GLY A 79 2.11 -8.61 -9.16
C GLY A 79 2.62 -9.91 -8.55
N GLU A 80 3.30 -9.79 -7.43
CA GLU A 80 3.80 -10.91 -6.63
C GLU A 80 3.24 -10.80 -5.21
N PHE A 81 3.15 -11.94 -4.52
CA PHE A 81 2.83 -11.98 -3.09
C PHE A 81 4.10 -11.97 -2.24
N GLN A 82 4.00 -11.40 -1.04
CA GLN A 82 5.06 -11.42 -0.02
C GLN A 82 4.57 -12.19 1.21
N PRO A 83 5.47 -12.81 1.99
CA PRO A 83 5.10 -13.39 3.29
C PRO A 83 4.49 -12.32 4.20
N LEU A 84 3.26 -12.53 4.63
CA LEU A 84 2.54 -11.62 5.50
C LEU A 84 2.89 -11.87 6.97
N ILE A 85 3.14 -10.79 7.70
CA ILE A 85 3.21 -10.76 9.16
C ILE A 85 2.22 -9.70 9.66
N MET A 86 1.26 -10.12 10.48
CA MET A 86 0.29 -9.22 11.08
C MET A 86 0.92 -8.43 12.22
N TRP A 87 0.41 -7.22 12.50
CA TRP A 87 0.90 -6.37 13.59
C TRP A 87 0.89 -7.10 14.94
N GLU A 88 -0.16 -7.87 15.20
CA GLU A 88 -0.35 -8.65 16.42
C GLU A 88 0.61 -9.85 16.52
N GLN A 89 1.13 -10.33 15.38
CA GLN A 89 2.10 -11.43 15.32
C GLN A 89 3.54 -10.96 15.57
N LEU A 90 3.80 -9.65 15.50
CA LEU A 90 5.12 -9.08 15.81
C LEU A 90 5.45 -9.23 17.30
N THR A 91 6.75 -9.21 17.61
CA THR A 91 7.20 -9.06 19.01
C THR A 91 6.97 -7.63 19.49
N ASP A 92 6.88 -7.44 20.80
CA ASP A 92 6.80 -6.09 21.39
C ASP A 92 7.96 -5.20 20.95
N ALA A 93 9.18 -5.75 20.90
CA ALA A 93 10.36 -5.02 20.45
C ALA A 93 10.24 -4.54 19.00
N ALA A 94 9.68 -5.36 18.11
CA ALA A 94 9.46 -4.99 16.71
C ALA A 94 8.39 -3.89 16.58
N ARG A 95 7.27 -4.00 17.31
CA ARG A 95 6.24 -2.94 17.36
C ARG A 95 6.80 -1.62 17.87
N THR A 96 7.51 -1.65 19.00
CA THR A 96 8.16 -0.45 19.56
C THR A 96 9.14 0.17 18.57
N ALA A 97 9.94 -0.62 17.85
CA ALA A 97 10.85 -0.09 16.85
C ALA A 97 10.10 0.59 15.70
N LEU A 98 9.03 -0.01 15.19
CA LEU A 98 8.21 0.57 14.11
C LEU A 98 7.55 1.90 14.53
N GLU A 99 7.10 2.01 15.79
CA GLU A 99 6.45 3.22 16.33
C GLU A 99 7.42 4.36 16.68
N THR A 100 8.62 4.04 17.15
CA THR A 100 9.52 5.02 17.80
C THR A 100 10.73 5.44 16.98
N VAL A 101 11.11 4.65 15.96
CA VAL A 101 12.25 4.99 15.10
C VAL A 101 11.90 6.18 14.21
N ASP A 102 12.86 7.11 14.06
CA ASP A 102 12.78 8.19 13.08
C ASP A 102 13.09 7.64 11.68
N TRP A 103 12.05 7.48 10.86
CA TRP A 103 12.14 7.06 9.47
C TRP A 103 12.44 8.22 8.50
N GLY A 104 12.84 9.38 9.02
CA GLY A 104 13.27 10.54 8.25
C GLY A 104 12.10 11.26 7.59
N LYS A 105 12.07 11.27 6.25
CA LYS A 105 11.00 11.93 5.48
C LYS A 105 9.71 11.10 5.43
N ASP A 106 9.77 9.83 5.82
CA ASP A 106 8.65 8.92 5.78
C ASP A 106 8.16 8.52 7.17
N ARG A 107 7.02 7.84 7.25
CA ARG A 107 6.39 7.39 8.50
C ARG A 107 5.74 6.03 8.32
N MET A 108 5.88 5.17 9.33
CA MET A 108 5.11 3.94 9.42
C MET A 108 3.61 4.30 9.51
N PRO A 109 2.75 3.80 8.61
CA PRO A 109 1.34 4.17 8.52
C PRO A 109 0.45 3.48 9.56
#